data_AF-A0A1R3RKH8-F1
#
_entry.id   AF-A0A1R3RKH8-F1
#
_cell.length_a   1.000
_cell.length_b   1.000
_cell.length_c   1.000
_cell.angle_alpha   90.00
_cell.angle_beta   90.00
_cell.angle_gamma   90.00
#
_symmetry.space_group_name_H-M   'P 1'
#
loop_
_entity.id
_entity.type
_entity.pdbx_description
1 polymer ?
#
loop_
_entity_poly.entity_id
_entity_poly.type
_entity_poly.pdbx_seq_one_letter_code
_entity_poly.pdbx_strand_id
1 'polypeptide(L)'
;MPVLPSTRTLSFNADIRNRHLIYNYAPHDSAGNSEKWRYEMWFYNEDRIIYAIHGGPMAGRKNFQTATYQCIRPGELWQCNWLEETGTICSLVYDIPHKWITTLLGFSKGHWVQNVAARGDKRNPEDMARWRELAKVGESQADRVLLSEQADVVEDFRGAGELESIDMSWATL
;
A
#
# COMPACT_ATOMS: atom_id res chain seq x y z
N MET A 1 0.16 17.93 18.56
CA MET A 1 0.45 16.91 19.60
C MET A 1 -0.08 15.58 19.10
N PRO A 2 0.72 14.60 18.68
CA PRO A 2 0.15 13.29 18.37
C PRO A 2 -0.22 12.62 19.70
N VAL A 3 -1.52 12.40 19.89
CA VAL A 3 -2.08 11.62 21.00
C VAL A 3 -1.82 10.15 20.69
N LEU A 4 -1.04 9.47 21.54
CA LEU A 4 -0.84 8.02 21.45
C LEU A 4 -1.58 7.34 22.62
N PRO A 5 -2.61 6.51 22.37
CA PRO A 5 -3.17 5.64 23.40
C PRO A 5 -2.22 4.45 23.61
N SER A 6 -1.89 4.19 24.87
CA SER A 6 -0.95 3.13 25.33
C SER A 6 -1.46 1.69 25.12
N THR A 7 -2.73 1.50 24.72
CA THR A 7 -3.30 0.18 24.36
C THR A 7 -3.04 -0.22 22.91
N ARG A 8 -2.59 0.71 22.06
CA ARG A 8 -2.36 0.52 20.62
C ARG A 8 -1.25 -0.50 20.33
N THR A 9 -0.27 -0.63 21.23
CA THR A 9 0.93 -1.46 21.01
C THR A 9 0.66 -2.96 21.12
N LEU A 10 -0.18 -3.42 22.07
CA LEU A 10 -0.42 -4.85 22.26
C LEU A 10 -1.20 -5.46 21.09
N SER A 11 -2.33 -4.85 20.71
CA SER A 11 -3.11 -5.32 19.56
C SER A 11 -2.31 -5.19 18.26
N PHE A 12 -1.55 -4.09 18.07
CA PHE A 12 -0.72 -3.95 16.87
C PHE A 12 0.33 -5.07 16.77
N ASN A 13 1.04 -5.38 17.87
CA ASN A 13 2.04 -6.42 17.88
C ASN A 13 1.44 -7.81 17.55
N ALA A 14 0.28 -8.11 18.12
CA ALA A 14 -0.43 -9.36 17.86
C ALA A 14 -0.98 -9.42 16.43
N ASP A 15 -1.59 -8.35 15.95
CA ASP A 15 -2.43 -8.39 14.74
C ASP A 15 -1.66 -8.02 13.47
N ILE A 16 -0.72 -7.07 13.55
CA ILE A 16 -0.14 -6.39 12.37
C ILE A 16 1.38 -6.46 12.29
N ARG A 17 2.10 -6.28 13.40
CA ARG A 17 3.59 -6.20 13.38
C ARG A 17 4.20 -7.40 12.67
N ASN A 18 5.09 -7.15 11.72
CA ASN A 18 5.81 -8.17 10.97
C ASN A 18 4.88 -9.13 10.18
N ARG A 19 3.64 -8.72 9.89
CA ARG A 19 2.68 -9.52 9.10
C ARG A 19 2.88 -9.28 7.63
N HIS A 20 2.82 -10.35 6.86
CA HIS A 20 3.03 -10.37 5.44
C HIS A 20 1.79 -10.93 4.77
N LEU A 21 1.24 -10.20 3.82
CA LEU A 21 0.07 -10.57 3.05
C LEU A 21 0.41 -10.62 1.57
N ILE A 22 0.00 -11.71 0.91
CA ILE A 22 -0.10 -11.77 -0.54
C ILE A 22 -1.57 -11.83 -0.89
N TYR A 23 -2.00 -10.96 -1.78
CA TYR A 23 -3.42 -10.76 -2.08
C TYR A 23 -3.63 -10.48 -3.57
N ASN A 24 -4.81 -10.85 -4.05
CA ASN A 24 -5.19 -10.64 -5.45
C ASN A 24 -6.39 -9.72 -5.53
N TYR A 25 -6.24 -8.60 -6.21
CA TYR A 25 -7.40 -7.88 -6.72
C TYR A 25 -8.01 -8.66 -7.88
N ALA A 26 -9.32 -8.53 -8.05
CA ALA A 26 -10.05 -9.05 -9.20
C ALA A 26 -10.85 -7.92 -9.88
N PRO A 27 -10.20 -6.85 -10.38
CA PRO A 27 -10.89 -5.81 -11.12
C PRO A 27 -11.54 -6.41 -12.37
N HIS A 28 -12.70 -5.88 -12.72
CA HIS A 28 -13.43 -6.27 -13.91
C HIS A 28 -13.21 -5.21 -15.00
N ASP A 29 -12.88 -5.64 -16.21
CA ASP A 29 -12.84 -4.74 -17.35
C ASP A 29 -14.26 -4.29 -17.77
N SER A 30 -14.35 -3.37 -18.74
CA SER A 30 -15.63 -2.89 -19.27
C SER A 30 -16.49 -3.97 -19.94
N ALA A 31 -15.92 -5.14 -20.24
CA ALA A 31 -16.60 -6.30 -20.79
C ALA A 31 -16.96 -7.36 -19.71
N GLY A 32 -16.60 -7.11 -18.44
CA GLY A 32 -16.86 -8.00 -17.32
C GLY A 32 -15.81 -9.10 -17.11
N ASN A 33 -14.68 -9.09 -17.82
CA ASN A 33 -13.61 -10.05 -17.60
C ASN A 33 -12.79 -9.65 -16.38
N SER A 34 -12.56 -10.60 -15.47
CA SER A 34 -11.70 -10.38 -14.31
C SER A 34 -10.24 -10.66 -14.64
N GLU A 35 -9.35 -9.71 -14.36
CA GLU A 35 -7.92 -9.99 -14.28
C GLU A 35 -7.50 -10.15 -12.82
N LYS A 36 -6.62 -11.11 -12.51
CA LYS A 36 -6.05 -11.24 -11.16
C LYS A 36 -4.78 -10.42 -11.07
N TRP A 37 -4.82 -9.34 -10.30
CA TRP A 37 -3.63 -8.54 -10.03
C TRP A 37 -3.05 -8.92 -8.66
N ARG A 38 -1.91 -9.60 -8.68
CA ARG A 38 -1.22 -10.05 -7.47
C ARG A 38 -0.36 -8.94 -6.87
N TYR A 39 -0.54 -8.71 -5.58
CA TYR A 39 0.18 -7.72 -4.79
C TYR A 39 0.72 -8.39 -3.51
N GLU A 40 1.79 -7.83 -2.98
CA GLU A 40 2.49 -8.34 -1.80
C GLU A 40 2.81 -7.18 -0.88
N MET A 41 2.50 -7.31 0.41
CA MET A 41 2.88 -6.31 1.41
C MET A 41 3.37 -6.94 2.71
N TRP A 42 4.29 -6.25 3.35
CA TRP A 42 4.81 -6.54 4.66
C TRP A 42 4.65 -5.34 5.58
N PHE A 43 3.81 -5.50 6.60
CA PHE A 43 3.67 -4.55 7.70
C PHE A 43 4.90 -4.65 8.62
N TYR A 44 5.99 -4.01 8.19
CA TYR A 44 7.31 -4.14 8.82
C TYR A 44 7.26 -3.86 10.33
N ASN A 45 6.73 -2.69 10.69
CA ASN A 45 6.60 -2.25 12.07
C ASN A 45 5.51 -1.16 12.19
N GLU A 46 5.41 -0.53 13.37
CA GLU A 46 4.41 0.51 13.68
C GLU A 46 4.50 1.78 12.84
N ASP A 47 5.57 1.92 12.04
CA ASP A 47 5.94 3.11 11.31
C ASP A 47 6.12 2.84 9.80
N ARG A 48 6.34 1.59 9.39
CA ARG A 48 6.71 1.25 8.00
C ARG A 48 5.91 0.08 7.45
N ILE A 49 5.57 0.25 6.17
CA ILE A 49 5.12 -0.82 5.29
C ILE A 49 6.08 -0.96 4.11
N ILE A 50 6.29 -2.18 3.64
CA ILE A 50 7.06 -2.50 2.43
C ILE A 50 6.12 -3.27 1.51
N TYR A 51 6.12 -3.01 0.22
CA TYR A 51 5.23 -3.71 -0.71
C TYR A 51 5.81 -3.84 -2.11
N ALA A 52 5.31 -4.81 -2.86
CA ALA A 52 5.59 -5.02 -4.27
C ALA A 52 4.31 -5.31 -5.06
N ILE A 53 4.31 -4.88 -6.33
CA ILE A 53 3.21 -5.08 -7.27
C ILE A 53 3.65 -6.07 -8.34
N HIS A 54 2.99 -7.21 -8.41
CA HIS A 54 3.34 -8.32 -9.32
C HIS A 54 2.46 -8.39 -10.56
N GLY A 55 1.22 -7.89 -10.48
CA GLY A 55 0.26 -7.91 -11.59
C GLY A 55 -0.38 -6.56 -11.85
N GLY A 56 -1.09 -6.48 -12.99
CA GLY A 56 -1.80 -5.28 -13.41
C GLY A 56 -0.91 -4.15 -13.98
N PRO A 57 -1.49 -2.96 -14.22
CA PRO A 57 -0.79 -1.85 -14.90
C PRO A 57 0.49 -1.37 -14.20
N MET A 58 0.61 -1.61 -12.90
CA MET A 58 1.72 -1.17 -12.05
C MET A 58 2.71 -2.30 -11.72
N ALA A 59 2.62 -3.46 -12.39
CA ALA A 59 3.54 -4.58 -12.19
C ALA A 59 5.00 -4.14 -12.33
N GLY A 60 5.84 -4.54 -11.37
CA GLY A 60 7.25 -4.14 -11.27
C GLY A 60 7.52 -2.91 -10.39
N ARG A 61 6.51 -2.39 -9.67
CA ARG A 61 6.71 -1.36 -8.63
C ARG A 61 7.06 -2.02 -7.29
N LYS A 62 8.16 -1.59 -6.66
CA LYS A 62 8.57 -1.95 -5.30
C LYS A 62 8.71 -0.69 -4.45
N ASN A 63 8.15 -0.68 -3.25
CA ASN A 63 8.11 0.52 -2.44
C ASN A 63 8.15 0.24 -0.94
N PHE A 64 8.42 1.28 -0.16
CA PHE A 64 8.28 1.31 1.29
C PHE A 64 7.81 2.70 1.72
N GLN A 65 7.01 2.79 2.77
CA GLN A 65 6.38 4.05 3.12
C GLN A 65 6.12 4.16 4.63
N THR A 66 6.17 5.40 5.15
CA THR A 66 5.59 5.68 6.47
C THR A 66 4.10 5.39 6.43
N ALA A 67 3.65 4.54 7.35
CA ALA A 67 2.26 4.12 7.42
C ALA A 67 1.63 4.52 8.76
N THR A 68 0.35 4.85 8.71
CA THR A 68 -0.47 5.10 9.89
C THR A 68 -1.43 3.95 10.07
N TYR A 69 -1.61 3.54 11.33
CA TYR A 69 -2.42 2.38 11.70
C TYR A 69 -3.52 2.78 12.68
N GLN A 70 -4.75 2.39 12.36
CA GLN A 70 -5.90 2.53 13.24
C GLN A 70 -6.54 1.16 13.47
N CYS A 71 -6.50 0.71 14.72
CA CYS A 71 -7.27 -0.43 15.14
C CYS A 71 -8.75 -0.04 15.12
N ILE A 72 -9.55 -0.74 14.32
CA ILE A 72 -11.01 -0.60 14.32
C ILE A 72 -11.59 -1.58 15.34
N ARG A 73 -11.14 -2.84 15.29
CA ARG A 73 -11.51 -3.90 16.23
C ARG A 73 -10.33 -4.87 16.41
N PRO A 74 -9.76 -4.99 17.62
CA PRO A 74 -8.62 -5.89 17.86
C PRO A 74 -8.91 -7.32 17.42
N GLY A 75 -7.91 -7.98 16.83
CA GLY A 75 -8.03 -9.33 16.28
C GLY A 75 -8.83 -9.45 14.98
N GLU A 76 -9.49 -8.36 14.53
CA GLU A 76 -10.48 -8.44 13.47
C GLU A 76 -10.26 -7.43 12.33
N LEU A 77 -10.20 -6.13 12.63
CA LEU A 77 -10.21 -5.07 11.63
C LEU A 77 -9.18 -3.98 11.92
N TRP A 78 -8.37 -3.70 10.91
CA TRP A 78 -7.35 -2.66 10.95
C TRP A 78 -7.41 -1.79 9.70
N GLN A 79 -7.33 -0.48 9.90
CA GLN A 79 -7.11 0.48 8.82
C GLN A 79 -5.64 0.87 8.76
N CYS A 80 -5.03 0.78 7.59
CA CYS A 80 -3.64 1.07 7.29
C CYS A 80 -3.60 2.10 6.17
N ASN A 81 -2.98 3.26 6.40
CA ASN A 81 -3.00 4.36 5.43
C ASN A 81 -1.61 4.94 5.20
N TRP A 82 -1.32 5.37 3.97
CA TRP A 82 -0.09 6.05 3.62
C TRP A 82 -0.23 7.01 2.43
N LEU A 83 0.75 7.90 2.28
CA LEU A 83 0.93 8.81 1.15
C LEU A 83 2.23 8.46 0.44
N GLU A 84 2.24 8.43 -0.89
CA GLU A 84 3.41 8.07 -1.69
C GLU A 84 4.05 9.27 -2.37
N GLU A 85 5.32 9.14 -2.78
CA GLU A 85 6.06 10.17 -3.54
C GLU A 85 5.39 10.56 -4.86
N THR A 86 4.56 9.69 -5.43
CA THR A 86 3.74 9.99 -6.60
C THR A 86 2.56 10.92 -6.28
N GLY A 87 2.32 11.26 -5.01
CA GLY A 87 1.13 11.95 -4.53
C GLY A 87 -0.09 11.02 -4.37
N THR A 88 0.09 9.70 -4.52
CA THR A 88 -1.00 8.74 -4.35
C THR A 88 -1.32 8.53 -2.88
N ILE A 89 -2.60 8.51 -2.54
CA ILE A 89 -3.09 8.20 -1.20
C ILE A 89 -3.59 6.76 -1.22
N CYS A 90 -3.15 5.95 -0.27
CA CYS A 90 -3.71 4.63 -0.05
C CYS A 90 -4.35 4.56 1.32
N SER A 91 -5.60 4.09 1.36
CA SER A 91 -6.29 3.67 2.57
C SER A 91 -6.74 2.23 2.40
N LEU A 92 -6.31 1.36 3.30
CA LEU A 92 -6.61 -0.07 3.28
C LEU A 92 -7.27 -0.48 4.58
N VAL A 93 -8.33 -1.26 4.51
CA VAL A 93 -8.91 -2.00 5.63
C VAL A 93 -8.62 -3.48 5.44
N TYR A 94 -7.96 -4.08 6.42
CA TYR A 94 -7.70 -5.51 6.47
C TYR A 94 -8.68 -6.17 7.45
N ASP A 95 -9.51 -7.07 6.91
CA ASP A 95 -10.34 -8.00 7.66
C ASP A 95 -9.58 -9.30 7.86
N ILE A 96 -9.08 -9.49 9.08
CA ILE A 96 -8.22 -10.60 9.46
C ILE A 96 -8.99 -11.93 9.40
N PRO A 97 -10.17 -12.10 10.05
CA PRO A 97 -10.92 -13.35 10.02
C PRO A 97 -11.33 -13.79 8.62
N HIS A 98 -11.76 -12.84 7.78
CA HIS A 98 -12.25 -13.15 6.44
C HIS A 98 -11.15 -13.17 5.38
N LYS A 99 -9.90 -12.86 5.74
CA LYS A 99 -8.78 -12.79 4.81
C LYS A 99 -9.08 -11.87 3.62
N TRP A 100 -9.57 -10.67 3.93
CA TRP A 100 -10.09 -9.75 2.94
C TRP A 100 -9.49 -8.35 3.10
N ILE A 101 -9.19 -7.71 1.98
CA ILE A 101 -8.72 -6.33 1.93
C ILE A 101 -9.75 -5.49 1.18
N THR A 102 -10.09 -4.32 1.74
CA THR A 102 -10.83 -3.27 1.03
C THR A 102 -9.98 -2.01 0.96
N THR A 103 -9.83 -1.42 -0.21
CA THR A 103 -9.00 -0.23 -0.40
C THR A 103 -9.76 0.92 -1.01
N LEU A 104 -9.44 2.13 -0.57
CA LEU A 104 -9.61 3.36 -1.32
C LEU A 104 -8.22 3.85 -1.76
N LEU A 105 -8.02 3.91 -3.07
CA LEU A 105 -6.82 4.46 -3.70
C LEU A 105 -7.17 5.80 -4.34
N GLY A 106 -6.44 6.85 -3.96
CA GLY A 106 -6.50 8.16 -4.60
C GLY A 106 -5.27 8.37 -5.47
N PHE A 107 -5.29 7.85 -6.69
CA PHE A 107 -4.18 8.00 -7.64
C PHE A 107 -4.05 9.44 -8.09
N SER A 108 -2.85 10.01 -7.96
CA SER A 108 -2.54 11.29 -8.62
C SER A 108 -2.66 11.14 -10.13
N LYS A 109 -2.97 12.24 -10.83
CA LYS A 109 -3.10 12.23 -12.29
C LYS A 109 -1.83 11.72 -12.97
N GLY A 110 -0.66 12.15 -12.52
CA GLY A 110 0.62 11.66 -13.02
C GLY A 110 0.80 10.15 -12.85
N HIS A 111 0.51 9.61 -11.66
CA HIS A 111 0.58 8.16 -11.45
C HIS A 111 -0.39 7.41 -12.36
N TRP A 112 -1.63 7.90 -12.50
CA TRP A 112 -2.66 7.23 -13.29
C TRP A 112 -2.33 7.20 -14.78
N VAL A 113 -2.06 8.37 -15.38
CA VAL A 113 -1.89 8.49 -16.84
C VAL A 113 -0.49 8.09 -17.32
N GLN A 114 0.50 8.07 -16.42
CA GLN A 114 1.88 7.65 -16.72
C GLN A 114 2.29 6.44 -15.88
N ASN A 115 1.41 5.44 -15.78
CA ASN A 115 1.58 4.26 -14.94
C ASN A 115 2.92 3.52 -15.14
N VAL A 116 3.43 3.45 -16.37
CA VAL A 116 4.75 2.84 -16.67
C VAL A 116 5.87 3.60 -15.96
N ALA A 117 5.83 4.93 -15.91
CA ALA A 117 6.82 5.75 -15.22
C ALA A 117 6.74 5.61 -13.68
N ALA A 118 5.60 5.16 -13.15
CA ALA A 118 5.42 4.88 -11.73
C ALA A 118 5.96 3.51 -11.30
N ARG A 119 6.42 2.67 -12.24
CA ARG A 119 7.15 1.43 -11.92
C ARG A 119 8.57 1.73 -11.42
N GLY A 120 9.28 0.70 -10.98
CA GLY A 120 10.65 0.78 -10.45
C GLY A 120 10.72 0.50 -8.95
N ASP A 121 11.88 0.78 -8.36
CA ASP A 121 12.15 0.54 -6.94
C ASP A 121 12.48 1.85 -6.24
N LYS A 122 11.78 2.17 -5.14
CA LYS A 122 12.07 3.39 -4.35
C LYS A 122 13.52 3.49 -3.88
N ARG A 123 14.18 2.34 -3.71
CA ARG A 123 15.60 2.27 -3.31
C ARG A 123 16.51 2.85 -4.38
N ASN A 124 16.07 2.90 -5.64
CA ASN A 124 16.75 3.59 -6.72
C ASN A 124 16.45 5.10 -6.66
N PRO A 125 17.47 5.97 -6.46
CA PRO A 125 17.28 7.41 -6.40
C PRO A 125 16.62 8.00 -7.66
N GLU A 126 16.87 7.43 -8.84
CA GLU A 126 16.29 7.91 -10.11
C GLU A 126 14.79 7.65 -10.18
N ASP A 127 14.35 6.47 -9.71
CA ASP A 127 12.93 6.11 -9.65
C ASP A 127 12.22 7.01 -8.63
N MET A 128 12.81 7.23 -7.45
CA MET A 128 12.26 8.13 -6.43
C MET A 128 12.14 9.58 -6.96
N ALA A 129 13.15 10.09 -7.65
CA ALA A 129 13.12 11.41 -8.26
C ALA A 129 12.02 11.51 -9.33
N ARG A 130 11.93 10.50 -10.21
CA ARG A 130 10.88 10.42 -11.23
C ARG A 130 9.47 10.42 -10.62
N TRP A 131 9.26 9.67 -9.53
CA TRP A 131 7.95 9.63 -8.87
C TRP A 131 7.54 10.98 -8.27
N ARG A 132 8.49 11.74 -7.72
CA ARG A 132 8.22 13.10 -7.24
C ARG A 132 7.80 14.05 -8.35
N GLU A 133 8.31 13.88 -9.57
CA GLU A 133 7.84 14.63 -10.73
C GLU A 133 6.43 14.23 -11.15
N LEU A 134 6.06 12.94 -11.04
CA LEU A 134 4.68 12.49 -11.29
C LEU A 134 3.67 13.15 -10.36
N ALA A 135 4.04 13.44 -9.10
CA ALA A 135 3.17 14.12 -8.15
C ALA A 135 2.80 15.56 -8.55
N LYS A 136 3.57 16.17 -9.45
CA LYS A 136 3.35 17.53 -9.96
C LYS A 136 2.45 17.57 -11.19
N VAL A 137 2.12 16.41 -11.77
CA VAL A 137 1.27 16.33 -12.96
C VAL A 137 -0.19 16.47 -12.56
N GLY A 138 -0.86 17.48 -13.13
CA GLY A 138 -2.26 17.83 -12.90
C GLY A 138 -2.43 19.29 -12.50
N GLU A 139 -3.66 19.79 -12.55
CA GLU A 139 -3.95 21.17 -12.14
C GLU A 139 -4.00 21.28 -10.61
N SER A 140 -4.57 20.28 -9.95
CA SER A 140 -4.71 20.27 -8.51
C SER A 140 -4.91 18.86 -7.96
N GLN A 141 -5.02 18.78 -6.63
CA GLN A 141 -5.33 17.55 -5.91
C GLN A 141 -6.70 16.95 -6.27
N ALA A 142 -7.60 17.74 -6.87
CA ALA A 142 -8.92 17.31 -7.34
C ALA A 142 -8.86 16.44 -8.61
N ASP A 143 -7.72 16.42 -9.31
CA ASP A 143 -7.52 15.60 -10.51
C ASP A 143 -7.33 14.09 -10.19
N ARG A 144 -7.45 13.69 -8.93
CA ARG A 144 -7.23 12.31 -8.52
C ARG A 144 -8.30 11.39 -9.08
N VAL A 145 -7.85 10.20 -9.48
CA VAL A 145 -8.73 9.08 -9.77
C VAL A 145 -8.93 8.29 -8.49
N LEU A 146 -10.17 8.21 -8.04
CA LEU A 146 -10.55 7.36 -6.91
C LEU A 146 -10.86 5.97 -7.42
N LEU A 147 -10.20 4.98 -6.83
CA LEU A 147 -10.43 3.57 -7.12
C LEU A 147 -10.73 2.85 -5.80
N SER A 148 -11.91 2.25 -5.73
CA SER A 148 -12.35 1.44 -4.60
C SER A 148 -12.38 -0.02 -5.02
N GLU A 149 -11.50 -0.82 -4.44
CA GLU A 149 -11.30 -2.21 -4.85
C GLU A 149 -11.19 -3.13 -3.65
N GLN A 150 -11.48 -4.40 -3.89
CA GLN A 150 -11.40 -5.45 -2.91
C GLN A 150 -10.48 -6.58 -3.38
N ALA A 151 -9.83 -7.23 -2.42
CA ALA A 151 -8.90 -8.30 -2.71
C ALA A 151 -8.99 -9.43 -1.69
N ASP A 152 -8.87 -10.66 -2.20
CA ASP A 152 -8.71 -11.85 -1.40
C ASP A 152 -7.25 -11.99 -0.96
N VAL A 153 -7.02 -12.19 0.34
CA VAL A 153 -5.70 -12.54 0.88
C VAL A 153 -5.49 -14.04 0.70
N VAL A 154 -4.53 -14.40 -0.14
CA VAL A 154 -4.21 -15.80 -0.48
C VAL A 154 -3.12 -16.38 0.40
N GLU A 155 -2.21 -15.54 0.91
CA GLU A 155 -1.18 -15.94 1.87
C GLU A 155 -1.07 -14.91 2.99
N ASP A 156 -0.89 -15.40 4.21
CA ASP A 156 -0.87 -14.61 5.43
C ASP A 156 0.08 -15.27 6.43
N PHE A 157 1.22 -14.64 6.67
CA PHE A 157 2.29 -15.16 7.52
C PHE A 157 3.07 -14.04 8.20
N ARG A 158 4.13 -14.39 8.95
CA ARG A 158 5.01 -13.42 9.61
C ARG A 158 6.42 -13.49 9.03
N GLY A 159 7.04 -12.33 8.86
CA GLY A 159 8.39 -12.20 8.28
C GLY A 159 8.40 -11.48 6.94
N ALA A 160 9.60 -11.31 6.39
CA ALA A 160 9.81 -10.53 5.18
C ALA A 160 9.22 -11.16 3.91
N GLY A 161 9.09 -12.50 3.87
CA GLY A 161 8.84 -13.20 2.62
C GLY A 161 9.98 -12.93 1.63
N GLU A 162 9.64 -12.56 0.40
CA GLU A 162 10.62 -12.19 -0.63
C GLU A 162 10.90 -10.67 -0.67
N LEU A 163 10.26 -9.89 0.21
CA LEU A 163 10.47 -8.43 0.26
C LEU A 163 11.79 -8.08 0.94
N GLU A 164 12.54 -7.17 0.31
CA GLU A 164 13.81 -6.67 0.83
C GLU A 164 13.58 -5.75 2.04
N SER A 165 14.38 -5.91 3.09
CA SER A 165 14.37 -5.01 4.26
C SER A 165 14.74 -3.57 3.88
N ILE A 166 14.50 -2.64 4.81
CA ILE A 166 14.80 -1.21 4.65
C ILE A 166 15.66 -0.70 5.80
N ASP A 167 16.40 0.37 5.54
CA ASP A 167 16.98 1.19 6.60
C ASP A 167 15.92 2.20 7.10
N MET A 168 15.70 2.27 8.41
CA MET A 168 14.71 3.16 9.02
C MET A 168 15.04 4.64 8.84
N SER A 169 16.30 4.97 8.53
CA SER A 169 16.75 6.34 8.21
C SER A 169 16.36 6.79 6.80
N TRP A 170 15.95 5.88 5.92
CA TRP A 170 15.55 6.23 4.56
C TRP A 170 14.28 7.08 4.56
N ALA A 171 14.31 8.13 3.74
CA ALA A 171 13.24 9.09 3.66
C ALA A 171 11.97 8.48 3.04
N THR A 172 10.84 8.90 3.59
CA THR A 172 9.48 8.65 3.09
C THR A 172 8.67 9.92 3.30
N LEU A 173 7.48 10.03 2.71
CA LEU A 173 6.55 11.14 2.99
C LEU A 173 5.82 11.02 4.34
#